data_AF-R0KN90-F1
#
_entry.id   AF-R0KN90-F1
#
_cell.length_a   1.000
_cell.length_b   1.000
_cell.length_c   1.000
_cell.angle_alpha   90.00
_cell.angle_beta   90.00
_cell.angle_gamma   90.00
#
_symmetry.space_group_name_H-M   'P 1'
#
loop_
_entity.id
_entity.type
_entity.pdbx_description
1 polymer ?
#
loop_
_entity_poly.entity_id
_entity_poly.type
_entity_poly.pdbx_seq_one_letter_code
_entity_poly.pdbx_strand_id
1 'polypeptide(L)'
;MTEDSDLIPFGCKNILFKFDGSFVDLYKIECLEKSKDKVFRDHIQDICILSGCDYLESIPGIGILTAHKFLLKSRDIKEVIHKISLKKKVPVNYFEEFRRAKITFKSQIVYDPKTKTRRYLNPPEEEATFLGTLDEVEYVFEMNLPNSVLGKEHQQKIVKISRHHIENVKNKEETSQSAPF
;
A
#
# COMPACT_ATOMS: atom_id res chain seq x y z
N MET A 1 -11.07 6.80 4.06
CA MET A 1 -11.71 7.46 2.90
C MET A 1 -10.61 7.70 1.90
N THR A 2 -10.79 7.22 0.68
CA THR A 2 -9.79 7.32 -0.40
C THR A 2 -10.50 7.10 -1.73
N GLU A 3 -9.94 7.60 -2.82
CA GLU A 3 -10.33 7.20 -4.18
C GLU A 3 -9.52 6.00 -4.70
N ASP A 4 -8.46 5.63 -3.97
CA ASP A 4 -7.56 4.55 -4.34
C ASP A 4 -8.14 3.18 -3.96
N SER A 5 -8.41 2.37 -4.98
CA SER A 5 -8.96 1.02 -4.83
C SER A 5 -7.99 -0.01 -4.25
N ASP A 6 -6.70 0.32 -4.12
CA ASP A 6 -5.68 -0.61 -3.64
C ASP A 6 -5.90 -1.04 -2.18
N LEU A 7 -6.71 -0.29 -1.42
CA LEU A 7 -7.14 -0.72 -0.08
C LEU A 7 -7.93 -2.05 -0.08
N ILE A 8 -8.52 -2.46 -1.21
CA ILE A 8 -9.22 -3.74 -1.33
C ILE A 8 -8.23 -4.92 -1.23
N PRO A 9 -7.17 -5.03 -2.07
CA PRO A 9 -6.17 -6.09 -1.93
C PRO A 9 -5.34 -6.00 -0.64
N PHE A 10 -5.30 -4.85 0.05
CA PHE A 10 -4.80 -4.74 1.43
C PHE A 10 -5.72 -5.35 2.50
N GLY A 11 -6.97 -5.69 2.15
CA GLY A 11 -7.93 -6.30 3.07
C GLY A 11 -8.65 -5.31 3.98
N CYS A 12 -8.76 -4.03 3.60
CA CYS A 12 -9.51 -3.05 4.38
C CYS A 12 -11.00 -3.42 4.44
N LYS A 13 -11.56 -3.46 5.65
CA LYS A 13 -12.93 -3.94 5.90
C LYS A 13 -14.01 -2.99 5.39
N ASN A 14 -13.80 -1.69 5.58
CA ASN A 14 -14.72 -0.65 5.18
C ASN A 14 -13.93 0.44 4.46
N ILE A 15 -14.32 0.78 3.24
CA ILE A 15 -13.67 1.82 2.45
C ILE A 15 -14.76 2.77 1.95
N LEU A 16 -14.50 4.06 2.14
CA LEU A 16 -15.34 5.14 1.64
C LEU A 16 -14.67 5.72 0.40
N PHE A 17 -15.33 5.56 -0.75
CA PHE A 17 -14.94 6.03 -2.08
C PHE A 17 -15.83 7.19 -2.54
N LYS A 18 -15.39 7.94 -3.55
CA LYS A 18 -16.11 8.99 -4.26
C LYS A 18 -16.79 10.01 -3.35
N PHE A 19 -16.09 10.47 -2.33
CA PHE A 19 -16.64 11.47 -1.43
C PHE A 19 -16.62 12.85 -2.08
N ASP A 20 -17.79 13.47 -2.26
CA ASP A 20 -17.94 14.81 -2.86
C ASP A 20 -18.52 15.87 -1.88
N GLY A 21 -18.63 15.53 -0.60
CA GLY A 21 -19.25 16.36 0.44
C GLY A 21 -20.73 16.04 0.70
N SER A 22 -21.43 15.43 -0.26
CA SER A 22 -22.85 15.06 -0.15
C SER A 22 -23.09 13.56 -0.33
N PHE A 23 -22.28 12.91 -1.17
CA PHE A 23 -22.36 11.51 -1.52
C PHE A 23 -21.08 10.77 -1.11
N VAL A 24 -21.23 9.47 -0.84
CA VAL A 24 -20.11 8.56 -0.58
C VAL A 24 -20.50 7.14 -0.97
N ASP A 25 -19.62 6.46 -1.70
CA ASP A 25 -19.73 5.03 -2.00
C ASP A 25 -19.07 4.23 -0.87
N LEU A 26 -19.82 3.31 -0.28
CA LEU A 26 -19.31 2.43 0.79
C LEU A 26 -19.02 1.04 0.26
N TYR A 27 -17.75 0.67 0.22
CA TYR A 27 -17.32 -0.72 0.12
C TYR A 27 -17.27 -1.34 1.52
N LYS A 28 -17.87 -2.52 1.66
CA LYS A 28 -17.65 -3.37 2.82
C LYS A 28 -17.17 -4.75 2.40
N ILE A 29 -16.25 -5.32 3.17
CA ILE A 29 -15.66 -6.63 2.89
C ILE A 29 -16.70 -7.76 2.87
N GLU A 30 -17.83 -7.62 3.57
CA GLU A 30 -18.88 -8.64 3.54
C GLU A 30 -19.49 -8.82 2.14
N CYS A 31 -19.39 -7.81 1.26
CA CYS A 31 -19.77 -7.95 -0.15
C CYS A 31 -18.88 -8.97 -0.88
N LEU A 32 -17.58 -8.99 -0.58
CA LEU A 32 -16.64 -9.98 -1.11
C LEU A 32 -16.89 -11.35 -0.47
N GLU A 33 -17.11 -11.40 0.84
CA GLU A 33 -17.35 -12.65 1.59
C GLU A 33 -18.61 -13.39 1.11
N LYS A 34 -19.65 -12.65 0.72
CA LYS A 34 -20.92 -13.17 0.17
C LYS A 34 -20.84 -13.57 -1.30
N SER A 35 -19.71 -13.34 -1.97
CA SER A 35 -19.53 -13.75 -3.37
C SER A 35 -19.70 -15.27 -3.52
N LYS A 36 -20.51 -15.69 -4.51
CA LYS A 36 -20.64 -17.11 -4.89
C LYS A 36 -19.37 -17.64 -5.56
N ASP A 37 -18.59 -16.74 -6.16
CA ASP A 37 -17.32 -17.08 -6.78
C ASP A 37 -16.23 -17.16 -5.71
N LYS A 38 -15.94 -18.40 -5.29
CA LYS A 38 -14.91 -18.68 -4.28
C LYS A 38 -13.52 -18.28 -4.74
N VAL A 39 -13.22 -18.39 -6.03
CA VAL A 39 -11.89 -18.03 -6.54
C VAL A 39 -11.71 -16.52 -6.49
N PHE A 40 -12.72 -15.75 -6.92
CA PHE A 40 -12.68 -14.30 -6.80
C PHE A 40 -12.52 -13.86 -5.34
N ARG A 41 -13.28 -14.46 -4.42
CA ARG A 41 -13.22 -14.15 -2.99
C ARG A 41 -11.87 -14.48 -2.36
N ASP A 42 -11.38 -15.70 -2.57
CA ASP A 42 -10.22 -16.22 -1.86
C ASP A 42 -8.89 -15.75 -2.49
N HIS A 43 -8.92 -15.32 -3.76
CA HIS A 43 -7.74 -14.90 -4.53
C HIS A 43 -7.83 -13.46 -5.06
N ILE A 44 -8.64 -12.58 -4.46
CA ILE A 44 -8.77 -11.18 -4.91
C ILE A 44 -7.41 -10.47 -5.01
N GLN A 45 -6.54 -10.68 -4.03
CA GLN A 45 -5.19 -10.10 -4.00
C GLN A 45 -4.34 -10.62 -5.17
N ASP A 46 -4.40 -11.92 -5.46
CA ASP A 46 -3.66 -12.52 -6.59
C ASP A 46 -4.19 -11.99 -7.93
N ILE A 47 -5.51 -11.81 -8.06
CA ILE A 47 -6.16 -11.23 -9.24
C ILE A 47 -5.66 -9.80 -9.47
N CYS A 48 -5.67 -8.97 -8.42
CA CYS A 48 -5.20 -7.58 -8.48
C CYS A 48 -3.72 -7.50 -8.89
N ILE A 49 -2.84 -8.30 -8.28
CA ILE A 49 -1.41 -8.32 -8.62
C ILE A 49 -1.20 -8.79 -10.06
N LEU A 50 -1.87 -9.86 -10.50
CA LEU A 50 -1.76 -10.35 -11.88
C LEU A 50 -2.29 -9.34 -12.92
N SER A 51 -3.29 -8.54 -12.55
CA SER A 51 -3.86 -7.50 -13.41
C SER A 51 -3.02 -6.23 -13.49
N GLY A 52 -1.94 -6.15 -12.71
CA GLY A 52 -1.06 -4.99 -12.60
C GLY A 52 -1.41 -4.15 -11.39
N CYS A 53 -0.38 -3.75 -10.64
CA CYS A 53 -0.44 -2.82 -9.53
C CYS A 53 0.88 -2.05 -9.44
N ASP A 54 1.01 -1.14 -8.47
CA ASP A 54 2.22 -0.33 -8.29
C ASP A 54 3.49 -1.15 -7.97
N TYR A 55 3.33 -2.40 -7.51
CA TYR A 55 4.46 -3.28 -7.19
C TYR A 55 4.84 -4.23 -8.33
N LEU A 56 3.97 -4.43 -9.31
CA LEU A 56 4.19 -5.35 -10.42
C LEU A 56 3.36 -4.93 -11.64
N GLU A 57 4.05 -4.61 -12.75
CA GLU A 57 3.38 -4.41 -14.03
C GLU A 57 2.67 -5.69 -14.50
N SER A 58 1.51 -5.52 -15.14
CA SER A 58 0.79 -6.66 -15.72
C SER A 58 1.48 -7.24 -16.95
N ILE A 59 1.31 -8.55 -17.15
CA ILE A 59 1.65 -9.16 -18.44
C ILE A 59 0.69 -8.60 -19.51
N PRO A 60 1.17 -8.15 -20.69
CA PRO A 60 0.32 -7.53 -21.70
C PRO A 60 -0.95 -8.33 -22.02
N GLY A 61 -2.10 -7.70 -21.84
CA GLY A 61 -3.43 -8.31 -22.04
C GLY A 61 -3.90 -9.25 -20.92
N ILE A 62 -3.28 -9.18 -19.75
CA ILE A 62 -3.78 -9.77 -18.50
C ILE A 62 -4.36 -8.65 -17.64
N GLY A 63 -5.69 -8.48 -17.69
CA GLY A 63 -6.44 -7.64 -16.74
C GLY A 63 -7.22 -8.49 -15.74
N ILE A 64 -8.02 -7.86 -14.87
CA ILE A 64 -8.77 -8.50 -13.77
C ILE A 64 -9.54 -9.75 -14.23
N LEU A 65 -10.36 -9.62 -15.28
CA LEU A 65 -11.17 -10.73 -15.81
C LEU A 65 -10.32 -11.87 -16.39
N THR A 66 -9.19 -11.56 -17.00
CA THR A 66 -8.30 -12.57 -17.59
C THR A 66 -7.52 -13.29 -16.49
N ALA A 67 -6.98 -12.55 -15.52
CA ALA A 67 -6.31 -13.11 -14.34
C ALA A 67 -7.24 -14.07 -13.58
N HIS A 68 -8.47 -13.63 -13.30
CA HIS A 68 -9.50 -14.47 -12.66
C HIS A 68 -9.79 -15.76 -13.45
N LYS A 69 -9.91 -15.68 -14.79
CA LYS A 69 -10.10 -16.87 -15.64
C LYS A 69 -8.94 -17.86 -15.58
N PHE A 70 -7.71 -17.39 -15.40
CA PHE A 70 -6.57 -18.29 -15.19
C PHE A 70 -6.61 -18.94 -13.82
N LEU A 71 -6.95 -18.18 -12.78
CA LEU A 71 -7.09 -18.67 -11.41
C LEU A 71 -8.23 -19.68 -11.23
N LEU A 72 -9.29 -19.57 -12.04
CA LEU A 72 -10.35 -20.59 -12.10
C LEU A 72 -9.83 -21.96 -12.60
N LYS A 73 -8.76 -21.97 -13.40
CA LYS A 73 -8.18 -23.20 -13.97
C LYS A 73 -7.06 -23.79 -13.12
N SER A 74 -6.32 -22.96 -12.39
CA SER A 74 -5.34 -23.39 -11.39
C SER A 74 -5.18 -22.32 -10.34
N ARG A 75 -5.10 -22.74 -9.08
CA ARG A 75 -4.87 -21.86 -7.93
C ARG A 75 -3.38 -21.66 -7.63
N ASP A 76 -2.52 -22.47 -8.25
CA ASP A 76 -1.07 -22.31 -8.13
C ASP A 76 -0.60 -21.21 -9.09
N ILE A 77 -0.02 -20.16 -8.52
CA ILE A 77 0.48 -19.01 -9.28
C ILE A 77 1.60 -19.43 -10.24
N LYS A 78 2.45 -20.41 -9.89
CA LYS A 78 3.48 -20.91 -10.81
C LYS A 78 2.84 -21.53 -12.05
N GLU A 79 1.83 -22.37 -11.85
CA GLU A 79 1.09 -22.99 -12.95
C GLU A 79 0.29 -21.96 -13.76
N VAL A 80 -0.31 -20.95 -13.12
CA VAL A 80 -0.99 -19.84 -13.80
C VAL A 80 -0.03 -19.10 -14.72
N ILE A 81 1.14 -18.70 -14.21
CA ILE A 81 2.16 -17.99 -15.00
C ILE A 81 2.67 -18.89 -16.14
N HIS A 82 2.89 -20.19 -15.88
CA HIS A 82 3.25 -21.15 -16.92
C HIS A 82 2.18 -21.23 -18.03
N LYS A 83 0.89 -21.32 -17.67
CA LYS A 83 -0.20 -21.31 -18.65
C LYS A 83 -0.27 -20.01 -19.46
N ILE A 84 0.11 -18.88 -18.86
CA ILE A 84 0.19 -17.59 -19.56
C ILE A 84 1.39 -17.58 -20.52
N SER A 85 2.55 -18.13 -20.11
CA SER A 85 3.78 -18.13 -20.92
C SER A 85 3.66 -18.98 -22.19
N LEU A 86 2.76 -19.96 -22.23
CA LEU A 86 2.43 -20.71 -23.44
C LEU A 86 1.81 -19.85 -24.55
N LYS A 87 1.28 -18.66 -24.22
CA LYS A 87 0.54 -17.80 -25.16
C LYS A 87 1.08 -16.37 -25.27
N LYS A 88 1.85 -15.92 -24.29
CA LYS A 88 2.32 -14.54 -24.15
C LYS A 88 3.77 -14.52 -23.67
N LYS A 89 4.50 -13.46 -24.02
CA LYS A 89 5.83 -13.23 -23.48
C LYS A 89 5.71 -12.79 -22.01
N VAL A 90 6.29 -13.57 -21.11
CA VAL A 90 6.32 -13.29 -19.66
C VAL A 90 7.74 -12.86 -19.28
N PRO A 91 7.92 -11.80 -18.47
CA PRO A 91 9.23 -11.45 -17.93
C PRO A 91 9.86 -12.60 -17.15
N VAL A 92 11.18 -12.77 -17.27
CA VAL A 92 11.89 -13.93 -16.69
C VAL A 92 11.67 -14.05 -15.18
N ASN A 93 11.66 -12.91 -14.46
CA ASN A 93 11.54 -12.88 -13.00
C ASN A 93 10.11 -12.59 -12.51
N TYR A 94 9.11 -12.72 -13.38
CA TYR A 94 7.74 -12.30 -13.05
C TYR A 94 7.18 -13.01 -11.81
N PHE A 95 7.48 -14.30 -11.63
CA PHE A 95 7.00 -15.04 -10.46
C PHE A 95 7.62 -14.53 -9.14
N GLU A 96 8.90 -14.18 -9.15
CA GLU A 96 9.58 -13.64 -7.95
C GLU A 96 9.09 -12.23 -7.64
N GLU A 97 8.91 -11.39 -8.65
CA GLU A 97 8.32 -10.05 -8.47
C GLU A 97 6.85 -10.14 -8.01
N PHE A 98 6.09 -11.12 -8.49
CA PHE A 98 4.76 -11.43 -7.96
C PHE A 98 4.80 -11.81 -6.48
N ARG A 99 5.73 -12.67 -6.05
CA ARG A 99 5.92 -13.00 -4.64
C ARG A 99 6.24 -11.76 -3.82
N ARG A 100 7.14 -10.90 -4.30
CA ARG A 100 7.49 -9.64 -3.64
C ARG A 100 6.29 -8.71 -3.50
N ALA A 101 5.52 -8.51 -4.57
CA ALA A 101 4.28 -7.72 -4.53
C ALA A 101 3.28 -8.28 -3.50
N LYS A 102 3.12 -9.60 -3.45
CA LYS A 102 2.24 -10.26 -2.46
C LYS A 102 2.71 -10.06 -1.02
N ILE A 103 4.02 -10.15 -0.78
CA ILE A 103 4.63 -9.85 0.51
C ILE A 103 4.43 -8.36 0.87
N THR A 104 4.57 -7.43 -0.08
CA THR A 104 4.31 -6.01 0.15
C THR A 104 2.88 -5.76 0.62
N PHE A 105 1.88 -6.31 -0.07
CA PHE A 105 0.48 -6.16 0.35
C PHE A 105 0.22 -6.69 1.77
N LYS A 106 0.86 -7.80 2.16
CA LYS A 106 0.65 -8.43 3.47
C LYS A 106 1.44 -7.77 4.60
N SER A 107 2.68 -7.38 4.31
CA SER A 107 3.70 -7.17 5.33
C SER A 107 4.42 -5.83 5.17
N GLN A 108 3.94 -4.90 4.35
CA GLN A 108 4.54 -3.57 4.26
C GLN A 108 4.79 -2.93 5.63
N ILE A 109 5.85 -2.11 5.70
CA ILE A 109 6.20 -1.41 6.92
C ILE A 109 5.22 -0.25 7.14
N VAL A 110 4.57 -0.26 8.29
CA VAL A 110 3.64 0.78 8.74
C VAL A 110 4.16 1.41 10.02
N TYR A 111 3.63 2.57 10.36
CA TYR A 111 3.91 3.23 11.63
C TYR A 111 2.79 2.96 12.63
N ASP A 112 3.16 2.51 13.83
CA ASP A 112 2.22 2.32 14.94
C ASP A 112 2.13 3.61 15.76
N PRO A 113 1.00 4.35 15.70
CA PRO A 113 0.88 5.61 16.42
C PRO A 113 0.84 5.44 17.94
N LYS A 114 0.56 4.23 18.46
CA LYS A 114 0.50 3.97 19.90
C LYS A 114 1.89 3.73 20.48
N THR A 115 2.66 2.85 19.84
CA THR A 115 4.03 2.53 20.29
C THR A 115 5.06 3.52 19.75
N LYS A 116 4.68 4.36 18.79
CA LYS A 116 5.56 5.31 18.08
C LYS A 116 6.76 4.62 17.44
N THR A 117 6.52 3.47 16.81
CA THR A 117 7.56 2.67 16.16
C THR A 117 7.09 2.16 14.80
N ARG A 118 8.05 1.90 13.92
CA ARG A 118 7.78 1.21 12.66
C ARG A 118 7.69 -0.29 12.90
N ARG A 119 6.73 -0.92 12.25
CA ARG A 119 6.47 -2.36 12.34
C ARG A 119 5.95 -2.86 11.01
N TYR A 120 6.04 -4.16 10.77
CA TYR A 120 5.30 -4.77 9.67
C TYR A 120 3.79 -4.72 9.94
N LEU A 121 2.99 -4.52 8.89
CA LEU A 121 1.53 -4.61 8.94
C LEU A 121 1.09 -5.98 9.47
N ASN A 122 1.64 -7.03 8.88
CA ASN A 122 1.65 -8.39 9.41
C ASN A 122 3.09 -8.93 9.35
N PRO A 123 3.57 -9.67 10.37
CA PRO A 123 4.89 -10.28 10.32
C PRO A 123 5.06 -11.14 9.06
N PRO A 124 6.12 -10.93 8.25
CA PRO A 124 6.34 -11.72 7.05
C PRO A 124 6.76 -13.15 7.43
N GLU A 125 6.33 -14.11 6.61
CA GLU A 125 6.68 -15.54 6.78
C GLU A 125 8.16 -15.81 6.43
N GLU A 126 8.73 -14.97 5.57
CA GLU A 126 10.10 -15.06 5.06
C GLU A 126 10.83 -13.72 5.22
N GLU A 127 12.15 -13.73 5.07
CA GLU A 127 12.96 -12.51 5.16
C GLU A 127 12.58 -11.53 4.03
N ALA A 128 12.13 -10.33 4.41
CA ALA A 128 11.58 -9.33 3.49
C ALA A 128 12.38 -8.01 3.52
N THR A 129 13.70 -8.10 3.45
CA THR A 129 14.63 -6.93 3.48
C THR A 129 14.32 -5.87 2.43
N PHE A 130 13.75 -6.27 1.30
CA PHE A 130 13.35 -5.35 0.22
C PHE A 130 12.23 -4.37 0.63
N LEU A 131 11.49 -4.64 1.71
CA LEU A 131 10.49 -3.70 2.25
C LEU A 131 11.13 -2.50 2.98
N GLY A 132 12.44 -2.56 3.23
CA GLY A 132 13.21 -1.54 3.91
C GLY A 132 13.49 -1.87 5.38
N THR A 133 14.08 -0.92 6.10
CA THR A 133 14.41 -1.07 7.52
C THR A 133 13.23 -0.72 8.42
N LEU A 134 13.12 -1.38 9.58
CA LEU A 134 12.24 -0.99 10.69
C LEU A 134 12.84 0.13 11.54
N ASP A 135 14.15 0.39 11.43
CA ASP A 135 14.80 1.44 12.18
C ASP A 135 14.33 2.82 11.70
N GLU A 136 14.26 3.77 12.62
CA GLU A 136 14.13 5.17 12.27
C GLU A 136 15.48 5.67 11.78
N VAL A 137 15.53 6.07 10.51
CA VAL A 137 16.73 6.65 9.91
C VAL A 137 16.52 8.15 9.81
N GLU A 138 17.45 8.90 10.40
CA GLU A 138 17.49 10.35 10.25
C GLU A 138 18.12 10.69 8.92
N TYR A 139 17.38 11.43 8.08
CA TYR A 139 17.91 11.92 6.82
C TYR A 139 18.43 13.33 6.98
N VAL A 140 19.67 13.55 6.51
CA VAL A 140 20.25 14.87 6.32
C VAL A 140 20.14 15.20 4.84
N PHE A 141 19.38 16.24 4.53
CA PHE A 141 19.22 16.73 3.16
C PHE A 141 19.95 18.07 2.99
N GLU A 142 20.78 18.17 1.96
CA GLU A 142 21.47 19.40 1.56
C GLU A 142 20.72 20.06 0.40
N MET A 143 20.14 21.24 0.65
CA MET A 143 19.52 22.04 -0.40
C MET A 143 20.58 22.91 -1.11
N ASN A 144 20.89 22.59 -2.36
CA ASN A 144 21.60 23.50 -3.26
C ASN A 144 20.59 24.49 -3.86
N LEU A 145 20.44 25.67 -3.24
CA LEU A 145 19.63 26.75 -3.82
C LEU A 145 20.38 27.36 -5.02
N PRO A 146 19.77 27.47 -6.21
CA PRO A 146 20.39 28.14 -7.34
C PRO A 146 20.69 29.60 -6.99
N ASN A 147 21.92 30.05 -7.24
CA ASN A 147 22.32 31.45 -7.10
C ASN A 147 21.61 32.30 -8.15
N SER A 148 20.37 32.70 -7.90
CA SER A 148 19.70 33.68 -8.74
C SER A 148 18.76 34.61 -7.98
N VAL A 149 19.12 35.07 -6.78
CA VAL A 149 18.65 36.37 -6.26
C VAL A 149 19.73 36.95 -5.33
N LEU A 150 20.53 37.88 -5.87
CA LEU A 150 21.31 38.92 -5.19
C LEU A 150 21.74 38.67 -3.73
N GLY A 151 22.97 38.15 -3.57
CA GLY A 151 23.92 38.59 -2.55
C GLY A 151 23.61 38.29 -1.09
N LYS A 152 23.46 37.01 -0.69
CA LYS A 152 23.69 36.56 0.69
C LYS A 152 24.28 35.14 0.69
N GLU A 153 25.14 34.89 1.68
CA GLU A 153 25.98 33.71 1.88
C GLU A 153 25.25 32.37 1.70
N HIS A 154 25.96 31.36 1.19
CA HIS A 154 25.50 29.97 1.12
C HIS A 154 25.12 29.47 2.52
N GLN A 155 23.84 29.51 2.85
CA GLN A 155 23.33 28.89 4.08
C GLN A 155 22.96 27.43 3.79
N GLN A 156 23.87 26.51 4.13
CA GLN A 156 23.52 25.11 4.29
C GLN A 156 22.48 24.98 5.42
N LYS A 157 21.24 24.61 5.07
CA LYS A 157 20.20 24.32 6.06
C LYS A 157 20.11 22.81 6.26
N ILE A 158 20.67 22.34 7.38
CA ILE A 158 20.55 20.95 7.80
C ILE A 158 19.13 20.75 8.36
N VAL A 159 18.30 19.97 7.68
CA VAL A 159 16.99 19.57 8.20
C VAL A 159 17.03 18.09 8.55
N LYS A 160 16.81 17.79 9.82
CA LYS A 160 16.59 16.43 10.31
C LYS A 160 15.16 16.03 10.00
N ILE A 161 14.97 15.21 8.99
CA ILE A 161 13.66 14.70 8.60
C ILE A 161 13.50 13.32 9.21
N SER A 162 12.57 13.18 10.16
CA SER A 162 12.04 11.86 10.54
C SER A 162 11.02 11.43 9.49
N ARG A 163 11.03 10.16 9.09
CA ARG A 163 10.06 9.59 8.14
C ARG A 163 8.60 9.76 8.60
N HIS A 164 8.37 9.96 9.90
CA HIS A 164 7.05 10.18 10.47
C HIS A 164 7.11 11.40 11.39
N HIS A 165 6.80 12.58 10.85
CA HIS A 165 6.58 13.76 11.67
C HIS A 165 5.17 13.68 12.27
N ILE A 166 5.08 13.35 13.56
CA ILE A 166 3.84 13.52 14.33
C ILE A 166 4.01 14.78 15.15
N GLU A 167 3.32 15.86 14.77
CA GLU A 167 3.17 17.01 15.65
C GLU A 167 2.53 16.54 16.95
N ASN A 168 3.23 16.70 18.07
CA ASN A 168 2.63 16.54 19.38
C ASN A 168 1.59 17.66 19.53
N VAL A 169 0.33 17.37 19.22
CA VAL A 169 -0.79 18.20 19.68
C VAL A 169 -0.76 18.09 21.20
N LYS A 170 -0.19 19.09 21.86
CA LYS A 170 -0.33 19.25 23.31
C LYS A 170 -1.82 19.29 23.58
N ASN A 171 -2.35 18.31 24.30
CA ASN A 171 -3.70 18.37 24.84
C ASN A 171 -3.83 19.70 25.59
N LYS A 172 -4.63 20.62 25.06
CA LYS A 172 -5.16 21.70 25.89
C LYS A 172 -5.99 20.98 26.94
N GLU A 173 -5.54 21.04 28.19
CA GLU A 173 -6.39 20.74 29.33
C GLU A 173 -7.64 21.60 29.19
N GLU A 174 -8.76 20.98 28.83
CA GLU A 174 -10.07 21.59 28.99
C GLU A 174 -10.31 21.65 30.50
N THR A 175 -9.92 22.78 31.09
CA THR A 175 -10.43 23.22 32.38
C THR A 175 -11.95 23.21 32.31
N SER A 176 -12.51 22.28 33.07
CA SER A 176 -13.88 22.27 33.50
C SER A 176 -14.27 23.64 34.05
N GLN A 177 -15.15 24.34 33.33
CA GLN A 177 -16.04 25.31 33.92
C GLN A 177 -17.47 24.93 33.57
N SER A 178 -18.09 24.24 34.53
CA SER A 178 -19.52 24.26 34.72
C SER A 178 -20.00 25.71 34.81
N ALA A 179 -20.97 26.08 33.98
CA ALA A 179 -21.80 27.26 34.22
C ALA A 179 -23.29 26.90 33.99
N PRO A 180 -24.19 27.51 34.78
CA PRO A 180 -25.54 27.00 35.01
C PRO A 180 -26.60 27.57 34.04
N PHE A 181 -27.78 26.95 34.15
CA PHE A 181 -29.08 27.16 33.48
C PHE A 181 -29.34 26.32 32.22
#